data_AF-A0A834XYF2-F1
#
_entry.id   AF-A0A834XYF2-F1
#
_cell.length_a   1.000
_cell.length_b   1.000
_cell.length_c   1.000
_cell.angle_alpha   90.00
_cell.angle_beta   90.00
_cell.angle_gamma   90.00
#
_symmetry.space_group_name_H-M   'P 1'
#
loop_
_entity.id
_entity.type
_entity.pdbx_description
1 polymer ?
#
loop_
_entity_poly.entity_id
_entity_poly.type
_entity_poly.pdbx_seq_one_letter_code
_entity_poly.pdbx_strand_id
1 'polypeptide(L)'
;MSETLMTNVNAEDGKDYKMSIICKNHFLRDLYRKIYGAVLISQNERNLDCAITFQTHSILQRFMLRFDQLQLDCNDHLYIYDGAHAVSNFKADLSCRNTHLTVGSIYTRTNFVTLKYVTDGWGTDANGFRLVITAVKDPKHTCKDFRCTLKEFCIDDDLVCDGVNHCGDGSDELASPLCSNTEASTILGMQKTWFAVAAVFLVLSTMALVAGTVLCYCRKRVVTPRHLQNTNNTHPHQPVSFPCLVLILDILFKKLTGLNCVKYSRHIIGLSMLTILSIITMLLLGNALSKNLGDINKSDSDNNINNNKRDYFMGPCLIHTNQTCPDDEITFYLYTRRNPGSGYQIFVNDTHSNIDSSNFNKYKSTKIIVHGYNSNMHLDSLVDIKNEYLKKDNLNIIAVDWHRLAASPCYPIAVHNVPHVGYCLAQLIKRLIDINKLNNIHVIGFSLGAHVPAYTANVLKPYKLNRITGLDPAMPLFITVGKDDKLDSSDAKFVDVFHTNAFIQGKVEASGTIDFYINGGINQPGCWEKRNPFGCNHHRSAAYFAESVNSKIGFWGWPCSGLFAYLLGLCPPRFPAVLAGDPVDHNYKGFYLVKTKSETPFASGLFTVNSDEKL
;
A
#
# COMPACT_ATOMS: atom_id res chain seq x y z
N MET A 1 3.18 -33.27 12.45
CA MET A 1 3.85 -33.51 11.16
C MET A 1 3.23 -32.55 10.16
N SER A 2 4.11 -31.80 9.51
CA SER A 2 3.90 -30.60 8.67
C SER A 2 2.72 -30.69 7.69
N GLU A 3 1.99 -29.59 7.47
CA GLU A 3 2.03 -28.88 6.19
C GLU A 3 1.21 -27.58 6.17
N THR A 4 1.58 -26.70 5.25
CA THR A 4 1.66 -25.25 5.40
C THR A 4 0.68 -24.56 4.44
N LEU A 5 -0.17 -23.69 5.00
CA LEU A 5 -0.55 -22.33 4.57
C LEU A 5 -0.60 -21.94 3.06
N MET A 6 -1.68 -21.28 2.58
CA MET A 6 -1.72 -19.82 2.21
C MET A 6 -2.86 -19.33 1.28
N THR A 7 -3.08 -18.00 1.37
CA THR A 7 -4.21 -17.09 1.01
C THR A 7 -3.92 -16.08 -0.15
N ASN A 8 -4.97 -15.35 -0.60
CA ASN A 8 -5.05 -14.00 -1.25
C ASN A 8 -4.52 -13.72 -2.69
N VAL A 9 -5.40 -13.04 -3.45
CA VAL A 9 -5.37 -12.64 -4.86
C VAL A 9 -4.60 -11.32 -5.08
N ASN A 10 -3.35 -11.43 -5.56
CA ASN A 10 -2.77 -10.56 -6.58
C ASN A 10 -2.94 -11.27 -7.94
N ALA A 11 -2.61 -10.66 -9.07
CA ALA A 11 -2.46 -11.40 -10.33
C ALA A 11 -1.59 -12.64 -10.07
N GLU A 12 -2.15 -13.83 -10.34
CA GLU A 12 -1.56 -15.11 -9.99
C GLU A 12 -0.98 -15.72 -11.27
N ASP A 13 0.30 -15.46 -11.53
CA ASP A 13 1.03 -16.03 -12.68
C ASP A 13 1.15 -17.56 -12.55
N GLY A 14 0.91 -18.27 -13.65
CA GLY A 14 1.20 -19.70 -13.79
C GLY A 14 0.69 -20.60 -12.66
N LYS A 15 -0.50 -20.33 -12.09
CA LYS A 15 -1.01 -21.12 -10.94
C LYS A 15 -1.87 -22.31 -11.33
N ASP A 16 -1.54 -23.43 -10.70
CA ASP A 16 -2.39 -24.62 -10.60
C ASP A 16 -3.50 -24.41 -9.55
N TYR A 17 -4.73 -24.28 -10.03
CA TYR A 17 -5.96 -24.09 -9.30
C TYR A 17 -6.65 -25.43 -9.05
N LYS A 18 -6.60 -25.92 -7.80
CA LYS A 18 -7.33 -27.14 -7.42
C LYS A 18 -8.80 -26.84 -7.12
N MET A 19 -9.71 -27.55 -7.79
CA MET A 19 -11.15 -27.37 -7.64
C MET A 19 -11.62 -27.60 -6.20
N SER A 20 -11.05 -28.61 -5.53
CA SER A 20 -11.29 -28.91 -4.12
C SER A 20 -10.99 -27.75 -3.14
N ILE A 21 -10.05 -26.85 -3.46
CA ILE A 21 -9.68 -25.71 -2.61
C ILE A 21 -10.57 -24.51 -2.91
N ILE A 22 -10.80 -24.24 -4.19
CA ILE A 22 -11.53 -23.04 -4.63
C ILE A 22 -13.00 -23.14 -4.23
N CYS A 23 -13.57 -24.35 -4.32
CA CYS A 23 -14.99 -24.56 -4.14
C CYS A 23 -15.43 -24.85 -2.70
N LYS A 24 -14.50 -25.23 -1.79
CA LYS A 24 -14.82 -25.43 -0.36
C LYS A 24 -14.91 -24.14 0.45
N ASN A 25 -14.27 -23.07 -0.01
CA ASN A 25 -14.32 -21.77 0.66
C ASN A 25 -15.46 -20.92 0.09
N HIS A 26 -16.53 -20.73 0.87
CA HIS A 26 -17.72 -19.95 0.47
C HIS A 26 -17.37 -18.51 0.01
N PHE A 27 -16.28 -17.94 0.54
CA PHE A 27 -15.74 -16.62 0.20
C PHE A 27 -15.09 -16.52 -1.19
N LEU A 28 -14.60 -17.64 -1.74
CA LEU A 28 -13.87 -17.67 -3.02
C LEU A 28 -14.77 -17.92 -4.24
N ARG A 29 -16.06 -18.19 -4.02
CA ARG A 29 -17.05 -18.51 -5.06
C ARG A 29 -17.59 -17.27 -5.79
N ASP A 30 -17.58 -16.10 -5.14
CA ASP A 30 -18.22 -14.88 -5.66
C ASP A 30 -17.22 -13.79 -6.14
N LEU A 31 -15.91 -14.09 -6.14
CA LEU A 31 -14.87 -13.12 -6.53
C LEU A 31 -14.38 -13.41 -7.96
N TYR A 32 -14.50 -12.44 -8.87
CA TYR A 32 -13.91 -12.52 -10.21
C TYR A 32 -12.38 -12.42 -10.13
N ARG A 33 -11.67 -13.32 -10.83
CA ARG A 33 -10.20 -13.40 -10.80
C ARG A 33 -9.60 -12.94 -12.11
N LYS A 34 -8.68 -11.97 -12.04
CA LYS A 34 -7.91 -11.55 -13.22
C LYS A 34 -6.73 -12.47 -13.43
N ILE A 35 -6.64 -13.07 -14.62
CA ILE A 35 -5.57 -14.03 -14.97
C ILE A 35 -5.03 -13.77 -16.38
N TYR A 36 -3.73 -14.01 -16.58
CA TYR A 36 -3.13 -14.13 -17.91
C TYR A 36 -3.18 -15.58 -18.40
N GLY A 37 -2.83 -16.53 -17.54
CA GLY A 37 -2.94 -17.96 -17.77
C GLY A 37 -3.20 -18.68 -16.44
N ALA A 38 -3.87 -19.83 -16.49
CA ALA A 38 -4.23 -20.61 -15.32
C ALA A 38 -4.42 -22.08 -15.69
N VAL A 39 -4.09 -22.98 -14.77
CA VAL A 39 -4.39 -24.42 -14.92
C VAL A 39 -5.37 -24.82 -13.85
N LEU A 40 -6.57 -25.25 -14.21
CA LEU A 40 -7.55 -25.81 -13.30
C LEU A 40 -7.39 -27.33 -13.21
N ILE A 41 -7.33 -27.87 -12.00
CA ILE A 41 -7.18 -29.30 -11.74
C ILE A 41 -8.32 -29.78 -10.84
N SER A 42 -9.03 -30.80 -11.31
CA SER A 42 -10.06 -31.54 -10.56
C SER A 42 -9.58 -32.97 -10.32
N GLN A 43 -9.74 -33.45 -9.08
CA GLN A 43 -9.35 -34.79 -8.63
C GLN A 43 -10.50 -35.41 -7.83
N ASN A 44 -11.49 -35.98 -8.52
CA ASN A 44 -12.62 -36.73 -7.95
C ASN A 44 -13.40 -35.99 -6.84
N GLU A 45 -13.80 -34.74 -7.10
CA GLU A 45 -14.62 -33.98 -6.16
C GLU A 45 -16.07 -34.47 -6.10
N ARG A 46 -16.59 -34.76 -4.90
CA ARG A 46 -17.95 -35.28 -4.68
C ARG A 46 -18.88 -34.25 -4.06
N ASN A 47 -20.16 -34.28 -4.44
CA ASN A 47 -21.23 -33.39 -4.00
C ASN A 47 -20.85 -31.91 -4.10
N LEU A 48 -20.23 -31.53 -5.20
CA LEU A 48 -19.75 -30.16 -5.42
C LEU A 48 -20.73 -29.42 -6.31
N ASP A 49 -21.22 -28.26 -5.88
CA ASP A 49 -21.82 -27.27 -6.79
C ASP A 49 -20.99 -26.01 -6.64
N CYS A 50 -20.27 -25.62 -7.69
CA CYS A 50 -19.32 -24.51 -7.64
C CYS A 50 -19.30 -23.74 -8.96
N ALA A 51 -19.34 -22.41 -8.87
CA ALA A 51 -19.16 -21.52 -10.01
C ALA A 51 -17.92 -20.64 -9.76
N ILE A 52 -17.10 -20.45 -10.80
CA ILE A 52 -15.87 -19.67 -10.76
C ILE A 52 -15.81 -18.78 -11.99
N THR A 53 -15.53 -17.49 -11.80
CA THR A 53 -15.44 -16.52 -12.88
C THR A 53 -14.02 -15.98 -13.03
N PHE A 54 -13.49 -16.03 -14.26
CA PHE A 54 -12.21 -15.45 -14.64
C PHE A 54 -12.42 -14.25 -15.58
N GLN A 55 -11.52 -13.28 -15.48
CA GLN A 55 -11.48 -12.06 -16.28
C GLN A 55 -10.08 -11.87 -16.87
N THR A 56 -9.98 -11.46 -18.12
CA THR A 56 -8.69 -11.08 -18.72
C THR A 56 -8.24 -9.70 -18.21
N HIS A 57 -6.95 -9.40 -18.30
CA HIS A 57 -6.41 -8.09 -17.90
C HIS A 57 -6.84 -6.96 -18.84
N SER A 58 -7.05 -7.27 -20.13
CA SER A 58 -7.52 -6.33 -21.14
C SER A 58 -8.87 -6.75 -21.73
N ILE A 59 -9.72 -5.77 -22.02
CA ILE A 59 -10.99 -5.98 -22.76
C ILE A 59 -10.78 -6.46 -24.20
N LEU A 60 -9.56 -6.28 -24.75
CA LEU A 60 -9.18 -6.74 -26.09
C LEU A 60 -8.68 -8.20 -26.08
N GLN A 61 -8.57 -8.81 -24.90
CA GLN A 61 -8.23 -10.22 -24.75
C GLN A 61 -9.49 -11.06 -24.58
N ARG A 62 -9.40 -12.32 -25.01
CA ARG A 62 -10.42 -13.35 -24.78
C ARG A 62 -9.75 -14.62 -24.27
N PHE A 63 -10.53 -15.56 -23.76
CA PHE A 63 -10.00 -16.81 -23.22
C PHE A 63 -9.98 -17.92 -24.27
N MET A 64 -8.87 -18.65 -24.29
CA MET A 64 -8.75 -19.97 -24.88
C MET A 64 -8.73 -21.00 -23.74
N LEU A 65 -9.60 -21.99 -23.83
CA LEU A 65 -9.73 -23.08 -22.88
C LEU A 65 -9.34 -24.38 -23.58
N ARG A 66 -8.37 -25.11 -23.02
CA ARG A 66 -7.92 -26.40 -23.53
C ARG A 66 -7.83 -27.39 -22.37
N PHE A 67 -8.39 -28.58 -22.54
CA PHE A 67 -8.17 -29.65 -21.58
C PHE A 67 -6.84 -30.33 -21.90
N ASP A 68 -6.05 -30.76 -20.93
CA ASP A 68 -4.97 -31.72 -21.19
C ASP A 68 -5.46 -33.14 -20.85
N GLN A 69 -6.31 -33.22 -19.83
CA GLN A 69 -7.02 -34.41 -19.41
C GLN A 69 -8.48 -34.03 -19.11
N LEU A 70 -9.43 -34.87 -19.55
CA LEU A 70 -10.85 -34.71 -19.26
C LEU A 70 -11.47 -36.09 -19.15
N GLN A 71 -11.90 -36.46 -17.94
CA GLN A 71 -12.60 -37.69 -17.64
C GLN A 71 -13.60 -37.42 -16.53
N LEU A 72 -14.86 -37.18 -16.88
CA LEU A 72 -15.92 -36.87 -15.93
C LEU A 72 -16.82 -38.09 -15.73
N ASP A 73 -17.47 -38.16 -14.56
CA ASP A 73 -18.59 -39.09 -14.38
C ASP A 73 -19.77 -38.70 -15.29
N CYS A 74 -20.69 -39.64 -15.54
CA CYS A 74 -21.84 -39.38 -16.41
C CYS A 74 -22.92 -38.51 -15.76
N ASN A 75 -22.95 -38.47 -14.42
CA ASN A 75 -23.84 -37.57 -13.70
C ASN A 75 -23.18 -36.23 -13.37
N ASP A 76 -21.87 -36.12 -13.53
CA ASP A 76 -21.12 -34.89 -13.34
C ASP A 76 -21.18 -34.03 -14.60
N HIS A 77 -21.33 -32.72 -14.39
CA HIS A 77 -21.43 -31.74 -15.46
C HIS A 77 -20.50 -30.55 -15.23
N LEU A 78 -19.70 -30.23 -16.24
CA LEU A 78 -18.91 -29.01 -16.31
C LEU A 78 -19.51 -28.09 -17.38
N TYR A 79 -20.17 -27.03 -16.93
CA TYR A 79 -20.75 -26.00 -17.78
C TYR A 79 -19.78 -24.85 -17.98
N ILE A 80 -19.61 -24.42 -19.22
CA ILE A 80 -18.76 -23.29 -19.60
C ILE A 80 -19.64 -22.16 -20.15
N TYR A 81 -19.58 -20.99 -19.52
CA TYR A 81 -20.32 -19.80 -19.92
C TYR A 81 -19.38 -18.72 -20.46
N ASP A 82 -19.76 -18.10 -21.57
CA ASP A 82 -19.06 -16.98 -22.21
C ASP A 82 -19.61 -15.65 -21.67
N GLY A 83 -19.25 -15.34 -20.43
CA GLY A 83 -19.71 -14.16 -19.70
C GLY A 83 -19.33 -14.18 -18.22
N ALA A 84 -19.68 -13.11 -17.50
CA ALA A 84 -19.28 -12.90 -16.10
C ALA A 84 -20.14 -13.67 -15.07
N HIS A 85 -21.25 -14.28 -15.48
CA HIS A 85 -22.18 -14.97 -14.59
C HIS A 85 -22.65 -16.29 -15.20
N ALA A 86 -22.95 -17.28 -14.35
CA ALA A 86 -23.55 -18.57 -14.74
C ALA A 86 -25.09 -18.44 -14.94
N VAL A 87 -25.51 -17.46 -15.73
CA VAL A 87 -26.93 -17.18 -16.03
C VAL A 87 -27.08 -17.12 -17.54
N SER A 88 -28.00 -17.90 -18.13
CA SER A 88 -28.30 -18.08 -19.57
C SER A 88 -27.77 -19.38 -20.22
N ASN A 89 -27.72 -19.42 -21.57
CA ASN A 89 -27.25 -20.55 -22.38
C ASN A 89 -25.73 -20.76 -22.19
N PHE A 90 -25.34 -21.99 -21.88
CA PHE A 90 -23.93 -22.38 -21.80
C PHE A 90 -23.32 -22.53 -23.20
N LYS A 91 -22.03 -22.26 -23.31
CA LYS A 91 -21.24 -22.45 -24.53
C LYS A 91 -20.84 -23.90 -24.74
N ALA A 92 -20.59 -24.62 -23.65
CA ALA A 92 -20.34 -26.06 -23.65
C ALA A 92 -20.88 -26.68 -22.37
N ASP A 93 -21.41 -27.90 -22.50
CA ASP A 93 -21.79 -28.80 -21.41
C ASP A 93 -20.99 -30.09 -21.61
N LEU A 94 -20.11 -30.37 -20.66
CA LEU A 94 -19.19 -31.49 -20.72
C LEU A 94 -19.54 -32.49 -19.63
N SER A 95 -19.63 -33.75 -20.03
CA SER A 95 -19.89 -34.90 -19.16
C SER A 95 -19.09 -36.12 -19.67
N CYS A 96 -19.36 -37.34 -19.21
CA CYS A 96 -18.61 -38.56 -19.54
C CYS A 96 -18.52 -38.90 -21.04
N ARG A 97 -19.42 -38.36 -21.86
CA ARG A 97 -19.41 -38.56 -23.33
C ARG A 97 -18.29 -37.78 -24.01
N ASN A 98 -17.72 -36.80 -23.32
CA ASN A 98 -16.72 -35.89 -23.85
C ASN A 98 -15.34 -36.30 -23.35
N THR A 99 -14.41 -36.49 -24.29
CA THR A 99 -12.97 -36.61 -24.00
C THR A 99 -12.25 -35.35 -24.46
N HIS A 100 -11.05 -35.09 -23.94
CA HIS A 100 -10.26 -33.91 -24.35
C HIS A 100 -10.14 -33.81 -25.88
N LEU A 101 -9.90 -34.93 -26.57
CA LEU A 101 -9.77 -34.98 -28.04
C LEU A 101 -11.05 -34.56 -28.78
N THR A 102 -12.23 -34.85 -28.22
CA THR A 102 -13.52 -34.49 -28.84
C THR A 102 -13.92 -33.03 -28.60
N VAL A 103 -13.50 -32.45 -27.47
CA VAL A 103 -13.85 -31.07 -27.09
C VAL A 103 -12.95 -30.06 -27.79
N GLY A 104 -11.66 -30.38 -27.93
CA GLY A 104 -10.67 -29.48 -28.50
C GLY A 104 -10.52 -28.16 -27.71
N SER A 105 -10.04 -27.11 -28.38
CA SER A 105 -9.89 -25.78 -27.77
C SER A 105 -11.17 -24.95 -27.92
N ILE A 106 -11.71 -24.46 -26.80
CA ILE A 106 -12.88 -23.59 -26.77
C ILE A 106 -12.42 -22.14 -26.63
N TYR A 107 -12.99 -21.23 -27.42
CA TYR A 107 -12.65 -19.80 -27.39
C TYR A 107 -13.83 -18.98 -26.92
N THR A 108 -13.66 -18.06 -25.98
CA THR A 108 -14.70 -17.10 -25.60
C THR A 108 -14.78 -15.94 -26.61
N ARG A 109 -15.92 -15.24 -26.61
CA ARG A 109 -16.10 -13.97 -27.35
C ARG A 109 -15.89 -12.78 -26.44
N THR A 110 -16.21 -12.95 -25.16
CA THR A 110 -16.07 -11.92 -24.14
C THR A 110 -14.74 -12.07 -23.40
N ASN A 111 -14.38 -11.01 -22.66
CA ASN A 111 -13.21 -10.94 -21.79
C ASN A 111 -13.44 -11.64 -20.42
N PHE A 112 -14.56 -12.35 -20.28
CA PHE A 112 -14.94 -13.10 -19.09
C PHE A 112 -15.24 -14.56 -19.45
N VAL A 113 -14.97 -15.47 -18.51
CA VAL A 113 -15.43 -16.85 -18.60
C VAL A 113 -15.90 -17.32 -17.23
N THR A 114 -17.07 -17.95 -17.18
CA THR A 114 -17.59 -18.56 -15.95
C THR A 114 -17.66 -20.07 -16.13
N LEU A 115 -17.08 -20.81 -15.20
CA LEU A 115 -17.11 -22.26 -15.16
C LEU A 115 -18.00 -22.69 -14.01
N LYS A 116 -18.99 -23.54 -14.27
CA LYS A 116 -19.83 -24.14 -13.23
C LYS A 116 -19.62 -25.66 -13.25
N TYR A 117 -19.09 -26.20 -12.16
CA TYR A 117 -18.88 -27.63 -11.99
C TYR A 117 -19.85 -28.18 -10.95
N VAL A 118 -20.66 -29.14 -11.38
CA VAL A 118 -21.68 -29.80 -10.57
C VAL A 118 -21.38 -31.29 -10.54
N THR A 119 -21.16 -31.84 -9.35
CA THR A 119 -20.87 -33.26 -9.15
C THR A 119 -21.82 -33.91 -8.17
N ASP A 120 -22.02 -35.22 -8.33
CA ASP A 120 -22.84 -36.02 -7.43
C ASP A 120 -21.99 -36.73 -6.35
N GLY A 121 -22.60 -37.64 -5.59
CA GLY A 121 -21.94 -38.37 -4.51
C GLY A 121 -21.04 -39.52 -4.96
N TRP A 122 -20.99 -39.82 -6.27
CA TRP A 122 -20.36 -40.99 -6.86
C TRP A 122 -19.18 -40.55 -7.74
N GLY A 123 -18.06 -41.26 -7.65
CA GLY A 123 -16.88 -40.93 -8.45
C GLY A 123 -15.66 -41.77 -8.12
N THR A 124 -14.89 -42.12 -9.16
CA THR A 124 -13.65 -42.88 -9.04
C THR A 124 -12.43 -41.96 -9.06
N ASP A 125 -11.28 -42.40 -8.54
CA ASP A 125 -10.06 -41.57 -8.51
C ASP A 125 -9.48 -41.29 -9.91
N ALA A 126 -10.02 -41.95 -10.95
CA ALA A 126 -9.72 -41.63 -12.34
C ALA A 126 -10.56 -40.45 -12.88
N ASN A 127 -11.63 -40.06 -12.18
CA ASN A 127 -12.49 -38.94 -12.58
C ASN A 127 -11.84 -37.61 -12.18
N GLY A 128 -11.73 -36.71 -13.13
CA GLY A 128 -11.11 -35.40 -12.98
C GLY A 128 -10.75 -34.79 -14.32
N PHE A 129 -10.23 -33.57 -14.27
CA PHE A 129 -9.77 -32.88 -15.47
C PHE A 129 -8.63 -31.92 -15.15
N ARG A 130 -7.77 -31.70 -16.14
CA ARG A 130 -6.77 -30.64 -16.17
C ARG A 130 -7.14 -29.69 -17.30
N LEU A 131 -7.49 -28.46 -16.97
CA LEU A 131 -7.96 -27.43 -17.88
C LEU A 131 -6.99 -26.25 -17.90
N VAL A 132 -6.32 -26.02 -19.03
CA VAL A 132 -5.49 -24.85 -19.28
C VAL A 132 -6.36 -23.72 -19.82
N ILE A 133 -6.31 -22.56 -19.16
CA ILE A 133 -7.03 -21.35 -19.53
C ILE A 133 -5.97 -20.30 -19.86
N THR A 134 -6.02 -19.74 -21.07
CA THR A 134 -5.04 -18.75 -21.55
C THR A 134 -5.77 -17.51 -22.06
N ALA A 135 -5.33 -16.33 -21.65
CA ALA A 135 -5.78 -15.06 -22.23
C ALA A 135 -5.02 -14.80 -23.54
N VAL A 136 -5.74 -14.80 -24.65
CA VAL A 136 -5.17 -14.63 -26.00
C VAL A 136 -5.62 -13.32 -26.63
N LYS A 137 -4.71 -12.67 -27.38
CA LYS A 137 -4.97 -11.47 -28.20
C LYS A 137 -5.06 -11.85 -29.67
N ASP A 138 -6.02 -11.27 -30.39
CA ASP A 138 -6.17 -11.50 -31.83
C ASP A 138 -5.10 -10.75 -32.66
N PRO A 139 -4.64 -11.31 -33.80
CA PRO A 139 -3.56 -10.76 -34.62
C PRO A 139 -3.85 -9.40 -35.26
N LYS A 140 -5.11 -8.94 -35.24
CA LYS A 140 -5.49 -7.60 -35.71
C LYS A 140 -5.01 -6.48 -34.79
N HIS A 141 -4.59 -6.82 -33.57
CA HIS A 141 -4.05 -5.88 -32.58
C HIS A 141 -2.52 -5.96 -32.54
N THR A 142 -1.84 -4.85 -32.21
CA THR A 142 -0.37 -4.81 -32.12
C THR A 142 0.14 -5.77 -31.05
N CYS A 143 0.83 -6.82 -31.48
CA CYS A 143 1.41 -7.86 -30.66
C CYS A 143 2.80 -7.42 -30.16
N LYS A 144 2.84 -6.85 -28.95
CA LYS A 144 4.12 -6.53 -28.29
C LYS A 144 4.70 -7.76 -27.57
N ASP A 145 3.84 -8.71 -27.22
CA ASP A 145 4.13 -9.88 -26.40
C ASP A 145 4.37 -11.12 -27.30
N PHE A 146 4.64 -12.29 -26.70
CA PHE A 146 4.94 -13.53 -27.42
C PHE A 146 3.82 -14.00 -28.36
N ARG A 147 4.20 -14.37 -29.59
CA ARG A 147 3.27 -14.81 -30.64
C ARG A 147 3.35 -16.33 -30.84
N CYS A 148 2.23 -17.01 -30.60
CA CYS A 148 2.11 -18.44 -30.84
C CYS A 148 2.16 -18.75 -32.34
N THR A 149 2.81 -19.86 -32.70
CA THR A 149 3.04 -20.24 -34.10
C THR A 149 1.77 -20.77 -34.75
N LEU A 150 1.04 -21.62 -34.03
CA LEU A 150 -0.24 -22.18 -34.45
C LEU A 150 -1.36 -21.19 -34.14
N LYS A 151 -2.07 -20.74 -35.19
CA LYS A 151 -3.21 -19.78 -35.15
C LYS A 151 -2.85 -18.30 -34.93
N GLU A 152 -1.56 -17.96 -34.86
CA GLU A 152 -1.05 -16.58 -34.92
C GLU A 152 -1.54 -15.60 -33.83
N PHE A 153 -2.03 -16.08 -32.69
CA PHE A 153 -2.45 -15.24 -31.57
C PHE A 153 -1.28 -14.89 -30.64
N CYS A 154 -1.48 -13.89 -29.78
CA CYS A 154 -0.47 -13.45 -28.84
C CYS A 154 -0.86 -13.76 -27.40
N ILE A 155 0.10 -14.21 -26.63
CA ILE A 155 0.00 -14.50 -25.20
C ILE A 155 0.96 -13.59 -24.43
N ASP A 156 0.79 -13.53 -23.11
CA ASP A 156 1.66 -12.73 -22.26
C ASP A 156 3.06 -13.35 -22.18
N ASP A 157 4.11 -12.53 -22.04
CA ASP A 157 5.50 -12.99 -21.96
C ASP A 157 5.76 -13.82 -20.70
N ASP A 158 4.97 -13.59 -19.64
CA ASP A 158 5.07 -14.32 -18.37
C ASP A 158 4.57 -15.79 -18.48
N LEU A 159 3.91 -16.16 -19.59
CA LEU A 159 3.42 -17.52 -19.87
C LEU A 159 4.37 -18.33 -20.77
N VAL A 160 5.57 -17.81 -21.01
CA VAL A 160 6.58 -18.43 -21.88
C VAL A 160 7.60 -19.15 -21.02
N CYS A 161 7.93 -20.40 -21.36
CA CYS A 161 8.85 -21.27 -20.61
C CYS A 161 8.38 -21.56 -19.15
N ASP A 162 7.07 -21.62 -18.90
CA ASP A 162 6.53 -21.92 -17.56
C ASP A 162 6.22 -23.41 -17.34
N GLY A 163 6.51 -24.24 -18.36
CA GLY A 163 6.24 -25.68 -18.34
C GLY A 163 4.80 -26.04 -18.68
N VAL A 164 3.96 -25.05 -19.04
CA VAL A 164 2.58 -25.24 -19.45
C VAL A 164 2.40 -24.75 -20.89
N ASN A 165 1.97 -25.65 -21.76
CA ASN A 165 1.67 -25.31 -23.15
C ASN A 165 0.36 -24.49 -23.25
N HIS A 166 0.50 -23.19 -23.12
CA HIS A 166 -0.49 -22.13 -23.29
C HIS A 166 -0.78 -21.82 -24.76
N CYS A 167 0.17 -22.03 -25.68
CA CYS A 167 -0.02 -21.79 -27.12
C CYS A 167 -0.79 -22.90 -27.85
N GLY A 168 -1.05 -24.05 -27.22
CA GLY A 168 -1.69 -25.18 -27.89
C GLY A 168 -0.72 -26.11 -28.61
N ASP A 169 0.32 -25.55 -29.24
CA ASP A 169 1.32 -26.20 -30.08
C ASP A 169 2.69 -26.40 -29.39
N GLY A 170 2.87 -25.83 -28.20
CA GLY A 170 4.12 -25.89 -27.42
C GLY A 170 5.18 -24.88 -27.88
N SER A 171 4.83 -23.91 -28.73
CA SER A 171 5.78 -22.91 -29.20
C SER A 171 6.29 -22.00 -28.09
N ASP A 172 5.46 -21.73 -27.09
CA ASP A 172 5.80 -21.04 -25.84
C ASP A 172 6.89 -21.76 -25.02
N GLU A 173 6.99 -23.08 -25.14
CA GLU A 173 7.99 -23.89 -24.44
C GLU A 173 9.23 -24.20 -25.30
N LEU A 174 9.10 -24.06 -26.63
CA LEU A 174 10.13 -24.47 -27.60
C LEU A 174 10.88 -23.29 -28.23
N ALA A 175 10.32 -22.07 -28.22
CA ALA A 175 10.80 -20.98 -29.06
C ALA A 175 11.23 -19.73 -28.28
N SER A 176 12.33 -19.79 -27.51
CA SER A 176 13.13 -18.58 -27.23
C SER A 176 14.49 -18.89 -26.58
N PRO A 177 15.55 -18.10 -26.82
CA PRO A 177 16.74 -18.07 -25.94
C PRO A 177 16.41 -17.76 -24.47
N LEU A 178 15.17 -17.38 -24.14
CA LEU A 178 14.65 -17.28 -22.77
C LEU A 178 14.57 -18.62 -22.02
N CYS A 179 14.32 -19.76 -22.71
CA CYS A 179 14.19 -21.06 -22.05
C CYS A 179 15.54 -21.75 -21.79
N SER A 180 16.65 -21.13 -22.19
CA SER A 180 18.00 -21.58 -21.83
C SER A 180 18.32 -21.11 -20.42
N ASN A 181 18.23 -22.03 -19.45
CA ASN A 181 18.70 -21.89 -18.07
C ASN A 181 19.80 -20.85 -17.89
N THR A 182 19.45 -19.65 -17.42
CA THR A 182 20.34 -18.87 -16.57
C THR A 182 19.50 -17.94 -15.70
N GLU A 183 19.39 -18.27 -14.41
CA GLU A 183 19.33 -17.25 -13.37
C GLU A 183 20.59 -16.36 -13.49
N ALA A 184 20.54 -15.35 -14.36
CA ALA A 184 21.58 -14.36 -14.47
C ALA A 184 21.02 -13.05 -14.99
N SER A 185 20.18 -12.41 -14.19
CA SER A 185 20.25 -10.94 -14.16
C SER A 185 21.54 -10.54 -13.46
N THR A 186 22.68 -10.68 -14.13
CA THR A 186 23.97 -10.15 -13.69
C THR A 186 23.99 -8.65 -13.94
N ILE A 187 24.14 -7.87 -12.87
CA ILE A 187 24.60 -6.48 -12.96
C ILE A 187 26.06 -6.52 -12.50
N LEU A 188 26.99 -6.11 -13.38
CA LEU A 188 28.44 -6.11 -13.11
C LEU A 188 29.03 -7.49 -12.72
N GLY A 189 28.52 -8.58 -13.30
CA GLY A 189 29.17 -9.90 -13.23
C GLY A 189 29.06 -10.65 -11.90
N MET A 190 28.17 -10.27 -10.98
CA MET A 190 27.88 -11.06 -9.76
C MET A 190 26.37 -11.27 -9.54
N GLN A 191 26.01 -12.38 -8.89
CA GLN A 191 24.61 -12.74 -8.56
C GLN A 191 23.95 -11.72 -7.62
N LYS A 192 22.65 -11.43 -7.83
CA LYS A 192 21.85 -10.46 -7.03
C LYS A 192 21.84 -10.75 -5.52
N THR A 193 21.92 -12.02 -5.14
CA THR A 193 22.00 -12.47 -3.74
C THR A 193 23.28 -11.98 -3.06
N TRP A 194 24.42 -12.06 -3.76
CA TRP A 194 25.70 -11.56 -3.27
C TRP A 194 25.76 -10.03 -3.21
N PHE A 195 25.06 -9.33 -4.11
CA PHE A 195 24.99 -7.86 -4.08
C PHE A 195 24.22 -7.35 -2.87
N ALA A 196 23.11 -8.01 -2.52
CA ALA A 196 22.35 -7.70 -1.31
C ALA A 196 23.16 -7.98 -0.03
N VAL A 197 23.88 -9.12 0.00
CA VAL A 197 24.76 -9.47 1.14
C VAL A 197 25.92 -8.47 1.27
N ALA A 198 26.56 -8.09 0.17
CA ALA A 198 27.65 -7.12 0.16
C ALA A 198 27.16 -5.72 0.60
N ALA A 199 26.00 -5.28 0.14
CA ALA A 199 25.39 -4.01 0.54
C ALA A 199 25.06 -3.98 2.03
N VAL A 200 24.48 -5.06 2.57
CA VAL A 200 24.20 -5.18 4.01
C VAL A 200 25.49 -5.18 4.83
N PHE A 201 26.55 -5.85 4.36
CA PHE A 201 27.85 -5.84 5.03
C PHE A 201 28.51 -4.45 5.03
N LEU A 202 28.32 -3.68 3.95
CA LEU A 202 28.83 -2.32 3.81
C LEU A 202 28.06 -1.34 4.73
N VAL A 203 26.74 -1.54 4.87
CA VAL A 203 25.92 -0.79 5.83
C VAL A 203 26.27 -1.14 7.28
N LEU A 204 26.47 -2.42 7.60
CA LEU A 204 26.84 -2.84 8.96
C LEU A 204 28.24 -2.36 9.37
N SER A 205 29.21 -2.39 8.45
CA SER A 205 30.57 -1.89 8.70
C SER A 205 30.62 -0.37 8.86
N THR A 206 29.82 0.38 8.09
CA THR A 206 29.70 1.84 8.24
C THR A 206 29.02 2.22 9.56
N MET A 207 27.98 1.49 9.97
CA MET A 207 27.33 1.68 11.27
C MET A 207 28.26 1.39 12.45
N ALA A 208 29.12 0.37 12.36
CA ALA A 208 30.12 0.07 13.38
C ALA A 208 31.20 1.18 13.51
N LEU A 209 31.62 1.76 12.39
CA LEU A 209 32.55 2.90 12.37
C LEU A 209 31.94 4.18 12.96
N VAL A 210 30.66 4.42 12.69
CA VAL A 210 29.92 5.55 13.28
C VAL A 210 29.72 5.33 14.79
N ALA A 211 29.38 4.12 15.23
CA ALA A 211 29.27 3.82 16.66
C ALA A 211 30.61 3.99 17.42
N GLY A 212 31.73 3.57 16.80
CA GLY A 212 33.06 3.74 17.36
C GLY A 212 33.50 5.20 17.49
N THR A 213 33.13 6.05 16.52
CA THR A 213 33.43 7.49 16.57
C THR A 213 32.55 8.25 17.57
N VAL A 214 31.28 7.86 17.73
CA VAL A 214 30.35 8.43 18.71
C VAL A 214 30.76 8.09 20.15
N LEU A 215 31.16 6.83 20.43
CA LEU A 215 31.68 6.43 21.74
C LEU A 215 32.97 7.17 22.11
N CYS A 216 33.81 7.49 21.12
CA CYS A 216 35.05 8.24 21.30
C CYS A 216 34.78 9.74 21.54
N TYR A 217 33.72 10.29 20.94
CA TYR A 217 33.31 11.69 21.14
C TYR A 217 32.61 11.91 22.49
N CYS A 218 31.82 10.95 22.97
CA CYS A 218 31.09 11.03 24.24
C CYS A 218 32.00 11.00 25.48
N ARG A 219 33.22 10.43 25.40
CA ARG A 219 34.20 10.48 26.51
C ARG A 219 34.87 11.85 26.69
N LYS A 220 34.68 12.80 25.76
CA LYS A 220 35.41 14.08 25.72
C LYS A 220 34.70 15.27 26.40
N ARG A 221 33.49 15.10 26.96
CA ARG A 221 32.67 16.19 27.55
C ARG A 221 32.30 15.98 29.03
N VAL A 222 33.26 15.75 29.92
CA VAL A 222 33.04 15.91 31.37
C VAL A 222 34.09 16.89 31.93
N VAL A 223 33.59 17.85 32.74
CA VAL A 223 34.16 19.17 33.09
C VAL A 223 35.03 19.12 34.37
N THR A 224 36.07 19.97 34.54
CA THR A 224 36.33 21.08 35.56
C THR A 224 37.79 20.96 36.13
N PRO A 225 38.38 21.87 36.97
CA PRO A 225 38.43 23.35 37.13
C PRO A 225 39.90 23.97 37.30
N ARG A 226 40.06 25.14 37.98
CA ARG A 226 41.05 26.27 37.87
C ARG A 226 42.32 26.33 38.80
N HIS A 227 43.33 27.16 38.38
CA HIS A 227 44.31 28.07 39.09
C HIS A 227 45.43 27.52 40.06
N LEU A 228 46.63 28.11 40.34
CA LEU A 228 47.18 29.51 40.44
C LEU A 228 48.78 29.58 40.56
N GLN A 229 49.42 30.69 40.09
CA GLN A 229 50.70 31.42 40.49
C GLN A 229 52.16 30.84 40.32
N ASN A 230 53.08 31.44 39.51
CA ASN A 230 54.07 32.58 39.67
C ASN A 230 55.47 32.12 40.22
N THR A 231 56.70 32.47 39.76
CA THR A 231 57.35 33.71 39.22
C THR A 231 58.72 33.47 38.49
N ASN A 232 59.09 34.42 37.60
CA ASN A 232 60.43 34.98 37.22
C ASN A 232 61.30 34.47 36.02
N ASN A 233 61.21 35.25 34.93
CA ASN A 233 62.21 35.83 34.00
C ASN A 233 63.10 34.99 33.07
N THR A 234 62.75 34.95 31.76
CA THR A 234 63.41 35.67 30.62
C THR A 234 62.75 35.28 29.27
N HIS A 235 62.50 36.24 28.37
CA HIS A 235 61.81 36.12 27.06
C HIS A 235 62.82 36.23 25.88
N PRO A 236 62.48 35.97 24.58
CA PRO A 236 61.19 35.55 23.99
C PRO A 236 61.29 34.36 22.98
N HIS A 237 60.15 33.70 22.71
CA HIS A 237 59.63 33.30 21.38
C HIS A 237 58.52 32.22 21.54
N GLN A 238 57.54 32.24 20.64
CA GLN A 238 56.14 31.78 20.79
C GLN A 238 55.90 30.31 20.31
N PRO A 239 54.71 29.70 20.50
CA PRO A 239 54.49 28.59 21.41
C PRO A 239 54.19 27.24 20.73
N VAL A 240 54.61 26.11 21.32
CA VAL A 240 53.99 24.80 21.03
C VAL A 240 53.97 23.91 22.27
N SER A 241 52.79 23.36 22.50
CA SER A 241 52.37 22.47 23.59
C SER A 241 53.29 21.28 23.85
N PHE A 242 53.61 21.02 25.12
CA PHE A 242 53.87 19.67 25.62
C PHE A 242 52.55 18.86 25.67
N PRO A 243 52.64 17.54 25.56
CA PRO A 243 52.09 16.75 26.65
C PRO A 243 53.10 15.71 27.12
N CYS A 244 53.76 15.97 28.24
CA CYS A 244 54.44 14.94 29.02
C CYS A 244 53.50 14.51 30.16
N LEU A 245 52.43 13.78 29.80
CA LEU A 245 51.69 12.94 30.75
C LEU A 245 51.09 11.71 30.06
N VAL A 246 51.72 11.27 28.98
CA VAL A 246 51.46 9.95 28.37
C VAL A 246 52.26 8.85 29.10
N LEU A 247 53.29 9.22 29.87
CA LEU A 247 54.25 8.27 30.43
C LEU A 247 53.83 7.51 31.70
N ILE A 248 52.68 7.79 32.31
CA ILE A 248 52.23 7.06 33.52
C ILE A 248 50.99 6.18 33.24
N LEU A 249 50.15 6.53 32.26
CA LEU A 249 48.98 5.71 31.89
C LEU A 249 49.29 4.61 30.86
N ASP A 250 50.39 4.71 30.11
CA ASP A 250 50.89 3.59 29.30
C ASP A 250 51.28 2.38 30.16
N ILE A 251 51.73 2.58 31.41
CA ILE A 251 52.16 1.49 32.29
C ILE A 251 50.96 0.76 32.89
N LEU A 252 49.84 1.45 33.14
CA LEU A 252 48.62 0.84 33.68
C LEU A 252 47.75 0.15 32.61
N PHE A 253 47.73 0.65 31.37
CA PHE A 253 46.95 0.03 30.28
C PHE A 253 47.65 -1.17 29.64
N LYS A 254 48.99 -1.19 29.65
CA LYS A 254 49.80 -2.34 29.18
C LYS A 254 49.61 -3.60 30.04
N LYS A 255 49.08 -3.46 31.26
CA LYS A 255 48.85 -4.58 32.19
C LYS A 255 47.47 -5.25 32.06
N LEU A 256 46.56 -4.72 31.24
CA LEU A 256 45.16 -5.20 31.18
C LEU A 256 44.69 -5.74 29.82
N THR A 257 45.28 -5.36 28.68
CA THR A 257 44.69 -5.73 27.36
C THR A 257 45.64 -6.24 26.28
N GLY A 258 46.95 -6.15 26.47
CA GLY A 258 47.92 -6.95 25.68
C GLY A 258 47.92 -6.83 24.15
N LEU A 259 47.42 -5.75 23.53
CA LEU A 259 47.49 -5.59 22.06
C LEU A 259 47.87 -4.16 21.62
N ASN A 260 48.85 -4.08 20.71
CA ASN A 260 49.34 -2.86 20.07
C ASN A 260 48.65 -2.66 18.72
N CYS A 261 48.31 -1.43 18.34
CA CYS A 261 48.15 -1.11 16.92
C CYS A 261 48.57 0.32 16.59
N VAL A 262 49.51 0.42 15.65
CA VAL A 262 50.18 1.63 15.15
C VAL A 262 49.55 2.06 13.81
N LYS A 263 49.45 3.39 13.62
CA LYS A 263 49.26 4.18 12.36
C LYS A 263 48.14 3.79 11.39
N TYR A 264 47.28 4.77 11.04
CA TYR A 264 46.71 4.84 9.69
C TYR A 264 46.61 6.27 9.13
N SER A 265 46.82 6.35 7.80
CA SER A 265 47.31 7.47 6.99
C SER A 265 46.20 8.32 6.35
N ARG A 266 46.61 9.50 5.84
CA ARG A 266 45.90 10.58 5.11
C ARG A 266 44.88 10.18 4.02
N HIS A 267 44.74 8.90 3.65
CA HIS A 267 43.81 8.42 2.62
C HIS A 267 42.34 8.31 3.08
N ILE A 268 42.08 8.20 4.38
CA ILE A 268 40.72 8.01 4.92
C ILE A 268 39.90 9.31 4.83
N ILE A 269 40.54 10.47 4.92
CA ILE A 269 39.88 11.79 4.81
C ILE A 269 39.48 12.08 3.35
N GLY A 270 40.23 11.54 2.38
CA GLY A 270 39.91 11.64 0.95
C GLY A 270 38.69 10.80 0.55
N LEU A 271 38.61 9.55 1.03
CA LEU A 271 37.47 8.66 0.73
C LEU A 271 36.15 9.13 1.38
N SER A 272 36.21 9.74 2.56
CA SER A 272 35.00 10.31 3.19
C SER A 272 34.44 11.51 2.43
N MET A 273 35.30 12.31 1.76
CA MET A 273 34.84 13.46 0.97
C MET A 273 34.29 13.05 -0.40
N LEU A 274 34.86 12.03 -1.05
CA LEU A 274 34.32 11.51 -2.32
C LEU A 274 32.97 10.80 -2.17
N THR A 275 32.73 10.13 -1.04
CA THR A 275 31.43 9.49 -0.75
C THR A 275 30.35 10.51 -0.46
N ILE A 276 30.67 11.58 0.28
CA ILE A 276 29.75 12.72 0.48
C ILE A 276 29.46 13.44 -0.84
N LEU A 277 30.46 13.64 -1.70
CA LEU A 277 30.29 14.26 -3.01
C LEU A 277 29.45 13.38 -3.96
N SER A 278 29.60 12.06 -3.90
CA SER A 278 28.79 11.08 -4.64
C SER A 278 27.32 11.05 -4.19
N ILE A 279 27.07 11.26 -2.90
CA ILE A 279 25.70 11.33 -2.36
C ILE A 279 25.05 12.66 -2.76
N ILE A 280 25.82 13.76 -2.74
CA ILE A 280 25.36 15.08 -3.21
C ILE A 280 25.09 15.07 -4.72
N THR A 281 25.92 14.42 -5.54
CA THR A 281 25.66 14.29 -6.98
C THR A 281 24.47 13.39 -7.27
N MET A 282 24.23 12.32 -6.52
CA MET A 282 23.01 11.50 -6.65
C MET A 282 21.74 12.24 -6.21
N LEU A 283 21.82 13.09 -5.18
CA LEU A 283 20.74 14.00 -4.77
C LEU A 283 20.48 15.11 -5.80
N LEU A 284 21.53 15.65 -6.42
CA LEU A 284 21.42 16.64 -7.49
C LEU A 284 20.92 16.03 -8.80
N LEU A 285 21.28 14.77 -9.12
CA LEU A 285 20.71 14.02 -10.24
C LEU A 285 19.23 13.70 -10.01
N GLY A 286 18.84 13.38 -8.78
CA GLY A 286 17.42 13.24 -8.39
C GLY A 286 16.64 14.54 -8.60
N ASN A 287 17.23 15.68 -8.24
CA ASN A 287 16.66 17.00 -8.54
C ASN A 287 16.66 17.34 -10.04
N ALA A 288 17.65 16.89 -10.81
CA ALA A 288 17.70 17.08 -12.26
C ALA A 288 16.65 16.23 -13.00
N LEU A 289 16.32 15.04 -12.50
CA LEU A 289 15.24 14.20 -13.02
C LEU A 289 13.85 14.76 -12.64
N SER A 290 13.69 15.33 -11.44
CA SER A 290 12.46 16.01 -11.04
C SER A 290 12.24 17.35 -11.75
N LYS A 291 13.30 18.06 -12.15
CA LYS A 291 13.19 19.30 -12.94
C LYS A 291 13.04 19.04 -14.44
N ASN A 292 13.67 18.02 -15.00
CA ASN A 292 13.50 17.70 -16.43
C ASN A 292 12.10 17.18 -16.78
N LEU A 293 11.34 16.59 -15.86
CA LEU A 293 9.91 16.33 -16.10
C LEU A 293 9.03 17.60 -16.00
N GLY A 294 9.52 18.67 -15.37
CA GLY A 294 8.86 19.98 -15.33
C GLY A 294 9.23 20.89 -16.52
N ASP A 295 10.40 20.71 -17.12
CA ASP A 295 10.92 21.58 -18.18
C ASP A 295 10.63 21.08 -19.61
N ILE A 296 10.20 19.83 -19.82
CA ILE A 296 9.80 19.32 -21.16
C ILE A 296 8.48 19.95 -21.65
N ASN A 297 7.69 20.61 -20.80
CA ASN A 297 6.42 21.25 -21.18
C ASN A 297 6.47 22.79 -21.27
N LYS A 298 7.66 23.40 -21.37
CA LYS A 298 7.78 24.86 -21.49
C LYS A 298 8.36 25.37 -22.81
N SER A 299 8.48 24.52 -23.83
CA SER A 299 8.74 24.92 -25.22
C SER A 299 7.66 24.39 -26.15
N ASP A 300 6.47 24.97 -26.05
CA ASP A 300 5.57 25.18 -27.20
C ASP A 300 4.41 26.07 -26.72
N SER A 301 4.71 27.36 -26.65
CA SER A 301 3.71 28.42 -26.62
C SER A 301 4.07 29.39 -27.72
N ASP A 302 3.72 28.99 -28.95
CA ASP A 302 3.29 29.87 -30.03
C ASP A 302 2.96 29.02 -31.27
N ASN A 303 1.69 28.62 -31.40
CA ASN A 303 0.89 28.83 -32.60
C ASN A 303 -0.51 28.18 -32.49
N ASN A 304 -1.45 28.85 -33.14
CA ASN A 304 -2.90 28.81 -33.02
C ASN A 304 -3.59 27.47 -33.37
N ILE A 305 -4.71 27.20 -32.66
CA ILE A 305 -5.91 26.42 -33.08
C ILE A 305 -5.87 24.87 -32.95
N ASN A 306 -6.33 24.32 -31.82
CA ASN A 306 -7.63 23.61 -31.66
C ASN A 306 -7.67 22.76 -30.36
N ASN A 307 -8.72 22.97 -29.56
CA ASN A 307 -9.08 22.20 -28.38
C ASN A 307 -9.28 20.71 -28.69
N ASN A 308 -8.47 19.84 -28.09
CA ASN A 308 -8.80 18.45 -27.76
C ASN A 308 -7.69 17.86 -26.85
N LYS A 309 -7.68 18.24 -25.56
CA LYS A 309 -6.86 17.55 -24.55
C LYS A 309 -7.57 16.25 -24.16
N ARG A 310 -7.03 15.11 -24.55
CA ARG A 310 -7.56 13.77 -24.24
C ARG A 310 -6.78 13.17 -23.08
N ASP A 311 -7.46 12.50 -22.15
CA ASP A 311 -6.80 11.72 -21.11
C ASP A 311 -5.94 10.61 -21.72
N TYR A 312 -4.75 10.40 -21.14
CA TYR A 312 -3.78 9.45 -21.65
C TYR A 312 -3.72 8.22 -20.75
N PHE A 313 -3.86 7.05 -21.37
CA PHE A 313 -3.65 5.77 -20.73
C PHE A 313 -2.21 5.32 -20.97
N MET A 314 -1.42 5.17 -19.90
CA MET A 314 -0.12 4.50 -19.93
C MET A 314 -0.30 3.07 -19.37
N GLY A 315 -0.70 2.13 -20.22
CA GLY A 315 -1.09 0.79 -19.77
C GLY A 315 -2.37 0.84 -18.90
N PRO A 316 -2.41 0.21 -17.71
CA PRO A 316 -3.54 0.32 -16.78
C PRO A 316 -3.61 1.68 -16.05
N CYS A 317 -2.62 2.55 -16.25
CA CYS A 317 -2.50 3.82 -15.54
C CYS A 317 -3.24 4.93 -16.25
N LEU A 318 -4.28 5.49 -15.62
CA LEU A 318 -4.97 6.68 -16.09
C LEU A 318 -4.23 7.93 -15.60
N ILE A 319 -3.61 8.65 -16.54
CA ILE A 319 -3.02 9.97 -16.28
C ILE A 319 -4.08 11.01 -16.65
N HIS A 320 -4.72 11.57 -15.64
CA HIS A 320 -5.72 12.58 -15.86
C HIS A 320 -5.03 13.93 -16.13
N THR A 321 -5.19 14.44 -17.35
CA THR A 321 -4.51 15.68 -17.79
C THR A 321 -5.43 16.89 -17.72
N ASN A 322 -6.74 16.67 -17.68
CA ASN A 322 -7.74 17.72 -17.63
C ASN A 322 -8.38 17.78 -16.24
N GLN A 323 -7.67 18.35 -15.27
CA GLN A 323 -8.08 18.42 -13.84
C GLN A 323 -9.31 19.30 -13.58
N THR A 324 -10.43 19.02 -14.24
CA THR A 324 -11.70 19.74 -14.15
C THR A 324 -12.75 18.86 -13.47
N CYS A 325 -13.52 19.44 -12.55
CA CYS A 325 -14.61 18.75 -11.88
C CYS A 325 -15.96 19.31 -12.37
N PRO A 326 -17.02 18.50 -12.52
CA PRO A 326 -17.13 17.09 -12.13
C PRO A 326 -16.33 16.15 -13.04
N ASP A 327 -15.82 15.07 -12.45
CA ASP A 327 -15.11 13.99 -13.12
C ASP A 327 -15.86 12.68 -12.89
N ASP A 328 -16.13 11.94 -13.96
CA ASP A 328 -16.84 10.66 -13.91
C ASP A 328 -16.05 9.58 -13.14
N GLU A 329 -14.73 9.75 -13.04
CA GLU A 329 -13.84 8.82 -12.33
C GLU A 329 -13.79 9.05 -10.81
N ILE A 330 -14.41 10.14 -10.33
CA ILE A 330 -14.50 10.48 -8.91
C ILE A 330 -15.97 10.54 -8.51
N THR A 331 -16.42 9.53 -7.79
CA THR A 331 -17.83 9.37 -7.44
C THR A 331 -18.07 9.46 -5.94
N PHE A 332 -19.22 10.00 -5.57
CA PHE A 332 -19.60 10.24 -4.17
C PHE A 332 -20.87 9.46 -3.84
N TYR A 333 -20.86 8.68 -2.76
CA TYR A 333 -22.01 7.87 -2.34
C TYR A 333 -22.45 8.22 -0.93
N LEU A 334 -23.70 8.67 -0.79
CA LEU A 334 -24.33 9.00 0.48
C LEU A 334 -24.98 7.78 1.13
N TYR A 335 -24.61 7.54 2.37
CA TYR A 335 -25.21 6.59 3.27
C TYR A 335 -25.79 7.30 4.49
N THR A 336 -26.98 6.87 4.87
CA THR A 336 -27.66 7.27 6.10
C THR A 336 -28.30 6.04 6.73
N ARG A 337 -28.84 6.16 7.94
CA ARG A 337 -29.59 5.07 8.57
C ARG A 337 -30.81 4.61 7.75
N ARG A 338 -31.30 5.45 6.84
CA ARG A 338 -32.42 5.13 5.92
C ARG A 338 -31.99 4.28 4.73
N ASN A 339 -30.70 4.28 4.37
CA ASN A 339 -30.14 3.53 3.25
C ASN A 339 -28.76 2.92 3.59
N PRO A 340 -28.68 2.01 4.58
CA PRO A 340 -27.39 1.49 5.06
C PRO A 340 -26.69 0.57 4.03
N GLY A 341 -27.48 -0.18 3.24
CA GLY A 341 -26.97 -1.19 2.30
C GLY A 341 -26.73 -0.68 0.87
N SER A 342 -27.36 0.43 0.46
CA SER A 342 -27.25 0.98 -0.90
C SER A 342 -27.00 2.48 -0.84
N GLY A 343 -25.81 2.90 -1.28
CA GLY A 343 -25.43 4.30 -1.33
C GLY A 343 -26.23 5.06 -2.39
N TYR A 344 -26.66 6.28 -2.08
CA TYR A 344 -27.24 7.19 -3.06
C TYR A 344 -26.13 8.01 -3.71
N GLN A 345 -25.92 7.87 -5.01
CA GLN A 345 -24.86 8.60 -5.71
C GLN A 345 -25.18 10.10 -5.75
N ILE A 346 -24.25 10.91 -5.25
CA ILE A 346 -24.32 12.37 -5.31
C ILE A 346 -23.60 12.85 -6.57
N PHE A 347 -24.33 13.59 -7.39
CA PHE A 347 -23.78 14.38 -8.49
C PHE A 347 -23.73 15.84 -8.04
N VAL A 348 -22.55 16.45 -8.22
CA VAL A 348 -22.30 17.85 -7.90
C VAL A 348 -21.58 18.50 -9.06
N ASN A 349 -22.01 19.71 -9.42
CA ASN A 349 -21.25 20.61 -10.26
C ASN A 349 -21.16 21.97 -9.56
N ASP A 350 -20.63 23.00 -10.22
CA ASP A 350 -20.40 24.31 -9.59
C ASP A 350 -21.68 25.00 -9.09
N THR A 351 -22.85 24.67 -9.62
CA THR A 351 -24.11 25.41 -9.35
C THR A 351 -25.27 24.55 -8.87
N HIS A 352 -25.25 23.24 -9.15
CA HIS A 352 -26.34 22.31 -8.94
C HIS A 352 -25.82 21.02 -8.30
N SER A 353 -26.68 20.38 -7.50
CA SER A 353 -26.46 19.03 -7.04
C SER A 353 -27.79 18.30 -6.83
N ASN A 354 -27.75 16.98 -6.87
CA ASN A 354 -28.91 16.15 -6.54
C ASN A 354 -29.04 15.88 -5.03
N ILE A 355 -28.28 16.58 -4.17
CA ILE A 355 -28.25 16.34 -2.72
C ILE A 355 -29.63 16.56 -2.09
N ASP A 356 -30.39 17.57 -2.55
CA ASP A 356 -31.72 17.88 -2.00
C ASP A 356 -32.76 16.78 -2.28
N SER A 357 -32.53 15.95 -3.32
CA SER A 357 -33.36 14.77 -3.64
C SER A 357 -32.96 13.50 -2.88
N SER A 358 -31.86 13.55 -2.14
CA SER A 358 -31.30 12.40 -1.42
C SER A 358 -31.80 12.32 0.04
N ASN A 359 -31.33 11.33 0.78
CA ASN A 359 -31.59 11.23 2.23
C ASN A 359 -30.73 12.19 3.09
N PHE A 360 -30.00 13.13 2.47
CA PHE A 360 -29.09 14.03 3.16
C PHE A 360 -29.84 14.93 4.15
N ASN A 361 -29.35 15.01 5.38
CA ASN A 361 -29.91 15.89 6.40
C ASN A 361 -28.94 17.02 6.72
N LYS A 362 -29.26 18.24 6.28
CA LYS A 362 -28.42 19.43 6.49
C LYS A 362 -28.16 19.80 7.95
N TYR A 363 -28.98 19.33 8.88
CA TYR A 363 -28.82 19.59 10.32
C TYR A 363 -27.95 18.54 11.04
N LYS A 364 -27.45 17.54 10.31
CA LYS A 364 -26.62 16.46 10.86
C LYS A 364 -25.17 16.60 10.42
N SER A 365 -24.26 16.11 11.27
CA SER A 365 -22.83 16.11 10.96
C SER A 365 -22.54 15.18 9.78
N THR A 366 -21.56 15.54 8.97
CA THR A 366 -21.17 14.81 7.77
C THR A 366 -19.79 14.20 7.96
N LYS A 367 -19.70 12.87 7.80
CA LYS A 367 -18.44 12.11 7.80
C LYS A 367 -18.12 11.73 6.35
N ILE A 368 -16.94 12.08 5.86
CA ILE A 368 -16.51 11.75 4.50
C ILE A 368 -15.35 10.76 4.59
N ILE A 369 -15.44 9.61 3.91
CA ILE A 369 -14.45 8.54 3.95
C ILE A 369 -13.77 8.43 2.58
N VAL A 370 -12.44 8.51 2.55
CA VAL A 370 -11.62 8.50 1.33
C VAL A 370 -10.67 7.31 1.37
N HIS A 371 -10.77 6.41 0.39
CA HIS A 371 -9.86 5.26 0.27
C HIS A 371 -8.49 5.64 -0.29
N GLY A 372 -7.54 4.71 -0.25
CA GLY A 372 -6.17 4.89 -0.72
C GLY A 372 -5.83 4.17 -2.02
N TYR A 373 -4.53 3.93 -2.22
CA TYR A 373 -3.97 3.25 -3.39
C TYR A 373 -4.39 1.79 -3.48
N ASN A 374 -4.61 1.31 -4.71
CA ASN A 374 -5.03 -0.06 -5.02
C ASN A 374 -6.27 -0.51 -4.22
N SER A 375 -7.20 0.40 -4.02
CA SER A 375 -8.41 0.21 -3.22
C SER A 375 -9.60 0.90 -3.87
N ASN A 376 -10.78 0.62 -3.37
CA ASN A 376 -12.03 1.31 -3.71
C ASN A 376 -12.83 1.59 -2.42
N MET A 377 -14.05 2.13 -2.56
CA MET A 377 -14.92 2.42 -1.41
C MET A 377 -15.41 1.17 -0.64
N HIS A 378 -15.27 -0.03 -1.21
CA HIS A 378 -15.69 -1.29 -0.61
C HIS A 378 -14.59 -1.99 0.18
N LEU A 379 -13.47 -1.31 0.45
CA LEU A 379 -12.44 -1.83 1.34
C LEU A 379 -13.03 -2.14 2.72
N ASP A 380 -12.93 -3.40 3.17
CA ASP A 380 -13.59 -3.92 4.37
C ASP A 380 -13.45 -2.99 5.59
N SER A 381 -12.23 -2.57 5.93
CA SER A 381 -12.00 -1.69 7.09
C SER A 381 -12.69 -0.32 6.97
N LEU A 382 -12.87 0.21 5.75
CA LEU A 382 -13.57 1.49 5.53
C LEU A 382 -15.10 1.30 5.55
N VAL A 383 -15.56 0.16 5.04
CA VAL A 383 -16.97 -0.27 5.17
C VAL A 383 -17.33 -0.46 6.64
N ASP A 384 -16.42 -0.99 7.46
CA ASP A 384 -16.60 -1.09 8.90
C ASP A 384 -16.73 0.28 9.56
N ILE A 385 -15.89 1.26 9.21
CA ILE A 385 -16.04 2.65 9.71
C ILE A 385 -17.44 3.19 9.40
N LYS A 386 -17.91 3.02 8.15
CA LYS A 386 -19.26 3.41 7.75
C LYS A 386 -20.32 2.70 8.61
N ASN A 387 -20.21 1.38 8.74
CA ASN A 387 -21.18 0.57 9.49
C ASN A 387 -21.22 0.95 10.97
N GLU A 388 -20.07 1.22 11.59
CA GLU A 388 -20.00 1.68 12.98
C GLU A 388 -20.62 3.07 13.16
N TYR A 389 -20.41 3.99 12.22
CA TYR A 389 -21.10 5.28 12.27
C TYR A 389 -22.62 5.15 12.04
N LEU A 390 -23.08 4.20 11.22
CA LEU A 390 -24.51 3.95 11.00
C LEU A 390 -25.21 3.36 12.24
N LYS A 391 -24.46 2.67 13.11
CA LYS A 391 -24.95 2.22 14.43
C LYS A 391 -25.07 3.38 15.43
N LYS A 392 -24.30 4.45 15.23
CA LYS A 392 -24.33 5.67 16.03
C LYS A 392 -25.54 6.54 15.62
N ASP A 393 -25.55 7.76 16.13
CA ASP A 393 -26.58 8.77 15.91
C ASP A 393 -26.87 9.03 14.41
N ASN A 394 -27.96 9.73 14.11
CA ASN A 394 -28.32 10.04 12.72
C ASN A 394 -27.28 10.99 12.05
N LEU A 395 -26.30 10.41 11.35
CA LEU A 395 -25.22 11.10 10.62
C LEU A 395 -25.40 10.99 9.11
N ASN A 396 -24.78 11.91 8.36
CA ASN A 396 -24.57 11.74 6.93
C ASN A 396 -23.18 11.13 6.72
N ILE A 397 -23.07 10.02 5.98
CA ILE A 397 -21.79 9.40 5.65
C ILE A 397 -21.62 9.43 4.14
N ILE A 398 -20.51 9.97 3.66
CA ILE A 398 -20.20 10.04 2.23
C ILE A 398 -18.95 9.21 1.99
N ALA A 399 -19.04 8.17 1.17
CA ALA A 399 -17.88 7.44 0.69
C ALA A 399 -17.43 8.03 -0.66
N VAL A 400 -16.14 8.29 -0.80
CA VAL A 400 -15.51 8.77 -2.03
C VAL A 400 -14.85 7.59 -2.73
N ASP A 401 -15.20 7.35 -3.99
CA ASP A 401 -14.59 6.33 -4.84
C ASP A 401 -13.86 6.98 -6.02
N TRP A 402 -12.54 6.76 -6.06
CA TRP A 402 -11.60 7.22 -7.08
C TRP A 402 -10.70 6.06 -7.54
N HIS A 403 -11.19 4.81 -7.46
CA HIS A 403 -10.38 3.60 -7.67
C HIS A 403 -9.64 3.54 -9.00
N ARG A 404 -10.22 4.08 -10.08
CA ARG A 404 -9.59 4.11 -11.41
C ARG A 404 -8.36 5.02 -11.46
N LEU A 405 -8.38 6.11 -10.71
CA LEU A 405 -7.24 7.02 -10.55
C LEU A 405 -6.21 6.51 -9.56
N ALA A 406 -6.57 5.52 -8.73
CA ALA A 406 -5.74 4.92 -7.68
C ALA A 406 -5.23 3.50 -7.98
N ALA A 407 -5.38 3.01 -9.22
CA ALA A 407 -5.15 1.61 -9.56
C ALA A 407 -3.67 1.18 -9.49
N SER A 408 -3.42 -0.06 -9.05
CA SER A 408 -2.11 -0.71 -9.15
C SER A 408 -1.81 -1.16 -10.59
N PRO A 409 -0.54 -1.15 -11.06
CA PRO A 409 0.74 -0.87 -10.38
C PRO A 409 1.20 0.61 -10.39
N CYS A 410 0.28 1.54 -10.63
CA CYS A 410 0.58 2.90 -11.08
C CYS A 410 0.81 3.90 -9.93
N TYR A 411 1.61 3.57 -8.92
CA TYR A 411 1.74 4.40 -7.72
C TYR A 411 2.15 5.86 -8.00
N PRO A 412 3.16 6.18 -8.83
CA PRO A 412 3.51 7.58 -9.11
C PRO A 412 2.38 8.37 -9.79
N ILE A 413 1.59 7.70 -10.63
CA ILE A 413 0.43 8.30 -11.30
C ILE A 413 -0.71 8.52 -10.29
N ALA A 414 -0.95 7.55 -9.41
CA ALA A 414 -1.93 7.70 -8.35
C ALA A 414 -1.58 8.89 -7.44
N VAL A 415 -0.30 9.09 -7.10
CA VAL A 415 0.19 10.27 -6.37
C VAL A 415 -0.08 11.56 -7.15
N HIS A 416 0.20 11.58 -8.46
CA HIS A 416 -0.09 12.72 -9.33
C HIS A 416 -1.59 13.06 -9.41
N ASN A 417 -2.47 12.06 -9.25
CA ASN A 417 -3.92 12.26 -9.31
C ASN A 417 -4.53 12.76 -7.97
N VAL A 418 -3.82 12.67 -6.84
CA VAL A 418 -4.33 13.08 -5.51
C VAL A 418 -4.82 14.54 -5.47
N PRO A 419 -4.10 15.54 -6.02
CA PRO A 419 -4.58 16.93 -6.02
C PRO A 419 -5.94 17.08 -6.71
N HIS A 420 -6.13 16.38 -7.83
CA HIS A 420 -7.38 16.41 -8.60
C HIS A 420 -8.56 15.85 -7.80
N VAL A 421 -8.37 14.71 -7.13
CA VAL A 421 -9.38 14.16 -6.20
C VAL A 421 -9.70 15.16 -5.10
N GLY A 422 -8.68 15.86 -4.58
CA GLY A 422 -8.84 16.93 -3.60
C GLY A 422 -9.69 18.10 -4.10
N TYR A 423 -9.54 18.47 -5.38
CA TYR A 423 -10.33 19.54 -6.02
C TYR A 423 -11.80 19.15 -6.19
N CYS A 424 -12.08 17.93 -6.64
CA CYS A 424 -13.46 17.46 -6.80
C CYS A 424 -14.13 17.26 -5.43
N LEU A 425 -13.40 16.79 -4.43
CA LEU A 425 -13.90 16.75 -3.05
C LEU A 425 -14.19 18.16 -2.51
N ALA A 426 -13.36 19.17 -2.84
CA ALA A 426 -13.63 20.55 -2.48
C ALA A 426 -14.91 21.10 -3.13
N GLN A 427 -15.21 20.72 -4.39
CA GLN A 427 -16.47 21.08 -5.06
C GLN A 427 -17.69 20.55 -4.30
N LEU A 428 -17.65 19.27 -3.89
CA LEU A 428 -18.69 18.69 -3.03
C LEU A 428 -18.82 19.45 -1.72
N ILE A 429 -17.71 19.72 -1.03
CA ILE A 429 -17.74 20.38 0.28
C ILE A 429 -18.25 21.82 0.18
N LYS A 430 -17.87 22.58 -0.85
CA LYS A 430 -18.42 23.91 -1.13
C LYS A 430 -19.95 23.86 -1.23
N ARG A 431 -20.48 22.90 -2.01
CA ARG A 431 -21.93 22.71 -2.12
C ARG A 431 -22.59 22.36 -0.78
N LEU A 432 -21.96 21.52 0.03
CA LEU A 432 -22.47 21.19 1.38
C LEU A 432 -22.51 22.41 2.31
N ILE A 433 -21.52 23.29 2.21
CA ILE A 433 -21.45 24.56 2.97
C ILE A 433 -22.53 25.54 2.49
N ASP A 434 -22.79 25.61 1.18
CA ASP A 434 -23.85 26.47 0.62
C ASP A 434 -25.25 26.04 1.10
N ILE A 435 -25.48 24.73 1.23
CA ILE A 435 -26.73 24.18 1.77
C ILE A 435 -26.87 24.51 3.27
N ASN A 436 -25.80 24.35 4.05
CA ASN A 436 -25.77 24.77 5.45
C ASN A 436 -24.34 25.07 5.93
N LYS A 437 -24.06 26.35 6.19
CA LYS A 437 -22.75 26.81 6.69
C LYS A 437 -22.38 26.24 8.06
N LEU A 438 -23.36 25.77 8.84
CA LEU A 438 -23.15 25.15 10.15
C LEU A 438 -22.84 23.65 10.06
N ASN A 439 -22.70 23.08 8.86
CA ASN A 439 -22.40 21.66 8.70
C ASN A 439 -21.03 21.34 9.31
N ASN A 440 -21.01 20.37 10.24
CA ASN A 440 -19.79 19.87 10.86
C ASN A 440 -19.22 18.75 9.98
N ILE A 441 -18.13 19.04 9.27
CA ILE A 441 -17.52 18.15 8.29
C ILE A 441 -16.25 17.51 8.86
N HIS A 442 -16.25 16.19 8.89
CA HIS A 442 -15.09 15.37 9.27
C HIS A 442 -14.66 14.53 8.07
N VAL A 443 -13.44 14.71 7.59
CA VAL A 443 -12.88 13.92 6.48
C VAL A 443 -11.89 12.89 7.03
N ILE A 444 -12.09 11.62 6.69
CA ILE A 444 -11.29 10.48 7.13
C ILE A 444 -10.62 9.90 5.88
N GLY A 445 -9.31 10.04 5.78
CA GLY A 445 -8.54 9.55 4.64
C GLY A 445 -7.62 8.41 5.03
N PHE A 446 -7.62 7.33 4.24
CA PHE A 446 -6.76 6.17 4.45
C PHE A 446 -5.61 6.11 3.45
N SER A 447 -4.40 5.81 3.91
CA SER A 447 -3.22 5.62 3.05
C SER A 447 -2.95 6.84 2.17
N LEU A 448 -2.87 6.66 0.85
CA LEU A 448 -2.76 7.74 -0.13
C LEU A 448 -3.95 8.73 -0.06
N GLY A 449 -5.13 8.24 0.31
CA GLY A 449 -6.34 9.02 0.54
C GLY A 449 -6.24 9.96 1.74
N ALA A 450 -5.29 9.78 2.66
CA ALA A 450 -5.04 10.71 3.76
C ALA A 450 -4.49 12.06 3.29
N HIS A 451 -3.96 12.14 2.07
CA HIS A 451 -3.45 13.38 1.48
C HIS A 451 -4.50 14.15 0.68
N VAL A 452 -5.58 13.49 0.24
CA VAL A 452 -6.71 14.15 -0.47
C VAL A 452 -7.29 15.33 0.33
N PRO A 453 -7.56 15.21 1.65
CA PRO A 453 -8.10 16.30 2.45
C PRO A 453 -7.19 17.53 2.56
N ALA A 454 -5.86 17.36 2.40
CA ALA A 454 -4.90 18.47 2.43
C ALA A 454 -5.09 19.38 1.20
N TYR A 455 -5.15 18.79 0.01
CA TYR A 455 -5.45 19.51 -1.22
C TYR A 455 -6.86 20.12 -1.19
N THR A 456 -7.84 19.40 -0.64
CA THR A 456 -9.18 19.95 -0.41
C THR A 456 -9.14 21.18 0.50
N ALA A 457 -8.40 21.13 1.62
CA ALA A 457 -8.27 22.26 2.54
C ALA A 457 -7.66 23.50 1.87
N ASN A 458 -6.67 23.30 0.99
CA ASN A 458 -6.06 24.40 0.22
C ASN A 458 -7.07 25.12 -0.68
N VAL A 459 -7.94 24.37 -1.37
CA VAL A 459 -8.98 24.95 -2.23
C VAL A 459 -10.09 25.64 -1.43
N LEU A 460 -10.32 25.21 -0.19
CA LEU A 460 -11.35 25.77 0.67
C LEU A 460 -10.91 27.05 1.40
N LYS A 461 -9.62 27.42 1.40
CA LYS A 461 -9.12 28.64 2.04
C LYS A 461 -9.98 29.86 1.64
N PRO A 462 -10.44 30.69 2.59
CA PRO A 462 -10.08 30.72 4.02
C PRO A 462 -10.93 29.81 4.94
N TYR A 463 -11.90 29.05 4.41
CA TYR A 463 -12.68 28.10 5.20
C TYR A 463 -11.81 26.93 5.67
N LYS A 464 -11.92 26.57 6.96
CA LYS A 464 -11.24 25.41 7.55
C LYS A 464 -12.23 24.30 7.87
N LEU A 465 -11.92 23.09 7.42
CA LEU A 465 -12.62 21.87 7.82
C LEU A 465 -12.60 21.70 9.35
N ASN A 466 -13.66 21.10 9.91
CA ASN A 466 -13.75 20.92 11.35
C ASN A 466 -12.73 19.89 11.86
N ARG A 467 -12.62 18.76 11.17
CA ARG A 467 -11.69 17.69 11.53
C ARG A 467 -11.19 16.95 10.29
N ILE A 468 -9.93 16.55 10.30
CA ILE A 468 -9.38 15.54 9.39
C ILE A 468 -8.76 14.42 10.22
N THR A 469 -9.11 13.17 9.92
CA THR A 469 -8.38 12.01 10.45
C THR A 469 -7.55 11.38 9.34
N GLY A 470 -6.24 11.26 9.55
CA GLY A 470 -5.32 10.53 8.68
C GLY A 470 -5.07 9.12 9.18
N LEU A 471 -5.51 8.11 8.43
CA LEU A 471 -5.31 6.70 8.77
C LEU A 471 -4.11 6.16 8.00
N ASP A 472 -2.98 6.06 8.69
CA ASP A 472 -1.66 5.65 8.19
C ASP A 472 -1.26 6.34 6.87
N PRO A 473 -1.07 7.69 6.88
CA PRO A 473 -0.81 8.47 5.67
C PRO A 473 0.43 7.98 4.90
N ALA A 474 0.30 7.85 3.58
CA ALA A 474 1.34 7.26 2.73
C ALA A 474 2.67 8.05 2.76
N MET A 475 3.80 7.34 2.85
CA MET A 475 5.14 7.94 2.88
C MET A 475 5.76 8.19 1.50
N PRO A 476 5.76 7.22 0.56
CA PRO A 476 6.49 7.39 -0.68
C PRO A 476 5.98 8.58 -1.50
N LEU A 477 6.92 9.42 -1.95
CA LEU A 477 6.70 10.68 -2.70
C LEU A 477 6.09 11.85 -1.91
N PHE A 478 5.89 11.74 -0.60
CA PHE A 478 5.39 12.85 0.22
C PHE A 478 6.34 13.26 1.37
N ILE A 479 7.61 12.81 1.36
CA ILE A 479 8.60 13.10 2.41
C ILE A 479 9.16 14.53 2.28
N THR A 480 9.49 14.94 1.05
CA THR A 480 10.21 16.20 0.77
C THR A 480 9.30 17.30 0.23
N VAL A 481 8.00 17.05 0.13
CA VAL A 481 7.03 18.00 -0.44
C VAL A 481 6.65 19.08 0.58
N GLY A 482 6.18 20.22 0.07
CA GLY A 482 5.75 21.35 0.89
C GLY A 482 4.56 20.99 1.79
N LYS A 483 4.29 21.82 2.80
CA LYS A 483 3.14 21.60 3.71
C LYS A 483 1.80 21.60 3.00
N ASP A 484 1.66 22.40 1.93
CA ASP A 484 0.44 22.42 1.13
C ASP A 484 0.28 21.17 0.24
N ASP A 485 1.32 20.34 0.09
CA ASP A 485 1.31 19.14 -0.77
C ASP A 485 1.25 17.84 0.04
N LYS A 486 1.00 17.91 1.34
CA LYS A 486 0.86 16.74 2.22
C LYS A 486 -0.10 17.06 3.35
N LEU A 487 -0.58 16.02 4.03
CA LEU A 487 -1.37 16.20 5.24
C LEU A 487 -0.52 16.92 6.31
N ASP A 488 -1.03 18.04 6.80
CA ASP A 488 -0.43 18.85 7.85
C ASP A 488 -1.49 19.29 8.87
N SER A 489 -1.04 19.55 10.11
CA SER A 489 -1.87 20.03 11.21
C SER A 489 -2.71 21.28 10.89
N SER A 490 -2.29 22.10 9.91
CA SER A 490 -2.93 23.36 9.53
C SER A 490 -4.13 23.20 8.59
N ASP A 491 -4.33 22.02 8.00
CA ASP A 491 -5.37 21.73 6.99
C ASP A 491 -6.80 21.78 7.55
N ALA A 492 -6.96 21.55 8.85
CA ALA A 492 -8.25 21.65 9.54
C ALA A 492 -8.14 22.39 10.87
N LYS A 493 -9.27 22.57 11.56
CA LYS A 493 -9.29 23.06 12.95
C LYS A 493 -8.68 22.04 13.91
N PHE A 494 -8.81 20.75 13.59
CA PHE A 494 -8.22 19.64 14.33
C PHE A 494 -7.84 18.53 13.37
N VAL A 495 -6.62 18.02 13.47
CA VAL A 495 -6.12 16.90 12.66
C VAL A 495 -5.60 15.81 13.59
N ASP A 496 -6.14 14.60 13.51
CA ASP A 496 -5.66 13.44 14.26
C ASP A 496 -5.16 12.35 13.32
N VAL A 497 -3.99 11.77 13.63
CA VAL A 497 -3.33 10.82 12.73
C VAL A 497 -3.03 9.52 13.45
N PHE A 498 -3.32 8.40 12.79
CA PHE A 498 -3.03 7.05 13.25
C PHE A 498 -1.83 6.52 12.48
N HIS A 499 -0.74 6.23 13.16
CA HIS A 499 0.44 5.59 12.59
C HIS A 499 0.44 4.11 12.98
N THR A 500 0.39 3.21 11.99
CA THR A 500 0.37 1.76 12.22
C THR A 500 1.39 0.98 11.40
N ASN A 501 1.90 1.54 10.30
CA ASN A 501 2.94 0.95 9.45
C ASN A 501 4.02 1.97 9.05
N ALA A 502 4.43 2.80 10.02
CA ALA A 502 5.47 3.80 9.88
C ALA A 502 6.81 3.16 9.44
N PHE A 503 7.54 3.84 8.55
CA PHE A 503 8.79 3.42 7.87
C PHE A 503 8.65 2.52 6.64
N ILE A 504 7.47 1.93 6.37
CA ILE A 504 7.29 1.01 5.22
C ILE A 504 6.26 1.55 4.22
N GLN A 505 5.02 1.78 4.66
CA GLN A 505 3.98 2.42 3.83
C GLN A 505 3.48 3.72 4.45
N GLY A 506 3.44 3.82 5.78
CA GLY A 506 3.06 5.00 6.54
C GLY A 506 4.24 5.93 6.86
N LYS A 507 3.95 7.22 7.01
CA LYS A 507 4.93 8.22 7.47
C LYS A 507 5.26 8.06 8.94
N VAL A 508 6.43 8.55 9.33
CA VAL A 508 6.88 8.62 10.73
C VAL A 508 6.74 10.05 11.28
N GLU A 509 6.83 11.04 10.40
CA GLU A 509 6.72 12.46 10.75
C GLU A 509 5.33 12.79 11.28
N ALA A 510 5.29 13.52 12.40
CA ALA A 510 4.04 14.04 12.94
C ALA A 510 3.36 14.93 11.89
N SER A 511 2.14 14.56 11.53
CA SER A 511 1.37 15.21 10.45
C SER A 511 0.07 15.82 10.98
N GLY A 512 -0.28 15.57 12.25
CA GLY A 512 -1.50 16.02 12.88
C GLY A 512 -1.31 17.12 13.93
N THR A 513 -2.43 17.59 14.45
CA THR A 513 -2.49 18.27 15.75
C THR A 513 -2.17 17.28 16.89
N ILE A 514 -2.63 16.04 16.74
CA ILE A 514 -2.30 14.90 17.61
C ILE A 514 -1.97 13.69 16.73
N ASP A 515 -0.92 12.95 17.10
CA ASP A 515 -0.45 11.78 16.38
C ASP A 515 -0.42 10.57 17.33
N PHE A 516 -1.16 9.52 16.98
CA PHE A 516 -1.24 8.26 17.72
C PHE A 516 -0.37 7.19 17.06
N TYR A 517 0.70 6.79 17.73
CA TYR A 517 1.60 5.72 17.31
C TYR A 517 1.18 4.42 17.99
N ILE A 518 0.38 3.64 17.27
CA ILE A 518 -0.28 2.47 17.82
C ILE A 518 0.70 1.30 17.83
N ASN A 519 0.92 0.71 19.01
CA ASN A 519 1.94 -0.29 19.29
C ASN A 519 3.34 0.15 18.83
N GLY A 520 3.63 1.44 18.95
CA GLY A 520 4.89 2.02 18.48
C GLY A 520 4.90 2.44 17.01
N GLY A 521 3.79 2.23 16.30
CA GLY A 521 3.54 2.75 14.96
C GLY A 521 4.13 1.94 13.80
N ILE A 522 4.88 0.87 14.06
CA ILE A 522 5.58 0.10 13.01
C ILE A 522 4.95 -1.28 12.80
N ASN A 523 4.77 -2.04 13.88
CA ASN A 523 4.30 -3.41 13.83
C ASN A 523 3.06 -3.57 14.71
N GLN A 524 2.03 -4.17 14.16
CA GLN A 524 0.77 -4.38 14.85
C GLN A 524 0.66 -5.83 15.32
N PRO A 525 0.20 -6.08 16.56
CA PRO A 525 -0.03 -7.42 17.07
C PRO A 525 -0.96 -8.23 16.15
N GLY A 526 -0.62 -9.51 15.91
CA GLY A 526 -1.38 -10.42 15.04
C GLY A 526 -1.12 -10.28 13.53
N CYS A 527 -0.27 -9.34 13.09
CA CYS A 527 0.06 -9.17 11.67
C CYS A 527 1.27 -9.95 11.19
N TRP A 528 2.24 -10.28 12.07
CA TRP A 528 3.49 -10.95 11.68
C TRP A 528 3.30 -12.36 11.13
N GLU A 529 2.26 -13.06 11.60
CA GLU A 529 1.92 -14.43 11.19
C GLU A 529 1.11 -14.48 9.88
N LYS A 530 0.75 -13.32 9.32
CA LYS A 530 -0.03 -13.23 8.07
C LYS A 530 0.91 -13.23 6.86
N ARG A 531 0.42 -13.76 5.73
CA ARG A 531 1.15 -13.79 4.43
C ARG A 531 1.66 -12.41 3.98
N ASN A 532 0.91 -11.35 4.26
CA ASN A 532 1.30 -9.97 3.96
C ASN A 532 1.32 -9.13 5.26
N PRO A 533 2.40 -9.17 6.04
CA PRO A 533 2.48 -8.49 7.33
C PRO A 533 2.41 -6.96 7.17
N PHE A 534 3.01 -6.42 6.10
CA PHE A 534 2.99 -4.98 5.83
C PHE A 534 1.60 -4.46 5.47
N GLY A 535 0.89 -5.15 4.58
CA GLY A 535 -0.50 -4.80 4.26
C GLY A 535 -1.42 -4.95 5.47
N CYS A 536 -1.19 -5.94 6.34
CA CYS A 536 -1.93 -6.07 7.60
C CYS A 536 -1.68 -4.86 8.52
N ASN A 537 -0.42 -4.51 8.78
CA ASN A 537 -0.06 -3.36 9.61
C ASN A 537 -0.69 -2.06 9.07
N HIS A 538 -0.73 -1.89 7.75
CA HIS A 538 -1.31 -0.72 7.11
C HIS A 538 -2.83 -0.61 7.35
N HIS A 539 -3.58 -1.68 7.08
CA HIS A 539 -5.04 -1.72 7.25
C HIS A 539 -5.51 -1.63 8.71
N ARG A 540 -4.64 -1.90 9.68
CA ARG A 540 -4.96 -1.79 11.11
C ARG A 540 -5.36 -0.38 11.54
N SER A 541 -4.83 0.67 10.91
CA SER A 541 -5.24 2.05 11.22
C SER A 541 -6.75 2.25 11.05
N ALA A 542 -7.30 1.81 9.92
CA ALA A 542 -8.72 1.84 9.65
C ALA A 542 -9.54 0.91 10.55
N ALA A 543 -9.03 -0.30 10.83
CA ALA A 543 -9.71 -1.24 11.73
C ALA A 543 -9.80 -0.73 13.19
N TYR A 544 -8.71 -0.15 13.72
CA TYR A 544 -8.72 0.45 15.05
C TYR A 544 -9.63 1.67 15.11
N PHE A 545 -9.62 2.51 14.06
CA PHE A 545 -10.51 3.65 13.98
C PHE A 545 -11.99 3.22 13.94
N ALA A 546 -12.33 2.19 13.14
CA ALA A 546 -13.68 1.64 13.09
C ALA A 546 -14.15 1.20 14.49
N GLU A 547 -13.35 0.37 15.17
CA GLU A 547 -13.68 -0.08 16.53
C GLU A 547 -13.80 1.09 17.53
N SER A 548 -12.97 2.14 17.37
CA SER A 548 -12.99 3.30 18.27
C SER A 548 -14.33 4.05 18.28
N VAL A 549 -15.12 3.96 17.20
CA VAL A 549 -16.38 4.71 17.05
C VAL A 549 -17.40 4.34 18.14
N ASN A 550 -17.49 3.05 18.49
CA ASN A 550 -18.46 2.50 19.43
C ASN A 550 -17.81 1.67 20.56
N SER A 551 -16.48 1.70 20.72
CA SER A 551 -15.79 0.97 21.79
C SER A 551 -16.19 1.49 23.18
N LYS A 552 -16.60 0.58 24.07
CA LYS A 552 -16.95 0.92 25.47
C LYS A 552 -15.73 1.10 26.36
N ILE A 553 -14.64 0.40 26.05
CA ILE A 553 -13.39 0.43 26.83
C ILE A 553 -12.40 1.44 26.28
N GLY A 554 -12.44 1.70 24.98
CA GLY A 554 -11.65 2.75 24.31
C GLY A 554 -10.17 2.41 24.09
N PHE A 555 -9.56 3.16 23.18
CA PHE A 555 -8.14 3.10 22.88
C PHE A 555 -7.43 4.22 23.65
N TRP A 556 -6.83 3.92 24.79
CA TRP A 556 -6.19 4.93 25.63
C TRP A 556 -4.71 5.09 25.28
N GLY A 557 -4.33 6.31 24.93
CA GLY A 557 -2.95 6.69 24.69
C GLY A 557 -2.37 7.57 25.79
N TRP A 558 -1.05 7.54 25.94
CA TRP A 558 -0.31 8.43 26.83
C TRP A 558 0.69 9.28 26.05
N PRO A 559 0.99 10.51 26.52
CA PRO A 559 1.89 11.40 25.82
C PRO A 559 3.34 10.92 25.95
N CYS A 560 4.10 11.04 24.87
CA CYS A 560 5.54 10.79 24.84
C CYS A 560 6.23 11.99 24.16
N SER A 561 7.47 12.30 24.53
CA SER A 561 8.18 13.49 24.04
C SER A 561 8.59 13.40 22.56
N GLY A 562 8.37 12.25 21.93
CA GLY A 562 8.55 12.02 20.50
C GLY A 562 9.16 10.66 20.21
N LEU A 563 9.42 10.39 18.93
CA LEU A 563 9.92 9.10 18.47
C LEU A 563 11.28 8.71 19.09
N PHE A 564 12.18 9.68 19.29
CA PHE A 564 13.50 9.39 19.89
C PHE A 564 13.39 8.88 21.33
N ALA A 565 12.53 9.48 22.15
CA ALA A 565 12.31 9.03 23.52
C ALA A 565 11.61 7.66 23.56
N TYR A 566 10.71 7.41 22.61
CA TYR A 566 10.11 6.09 22.43
C TYR A 566 11.16 5.01 22.09
N LEU A 567 12.06 5.28 21.13
CA LEU A 567 13.13 4.34 20.74
C LEU A 567 14.13 4.05 21.87
N LEU A 568 14.34 5.01 22.78
CA LEU A 568 15.16 4.84 23.98
C LEU A 568 14.43 4.13 25.14
N GLY A 569 13.16 3.75 24.96
CA GLY A 569 12.35 3.10 26.01
C GLY A 569 11.92 4.05 27.13
N LEU A 570 12.02 5.36 26.94
CA LEU A 570 11.79 6.39 27.97
C LEU A 570 10.34 6.91 28.00
N CYS A 571 9.39 6.13 27.49
CA CYS A 571 7.97 6.53 27.42
C CYS A 571 7.05 5.53 28.14
N PRO A 572 7.16 5.42 29.48
CA PRO A 572 6.24 4.61 30.27
C PRO A 572 4.80 5.18 30.21
N PRO A 573 3.77 4.35 30.41
CA PRO A 573 2.38 4.80 30.46
C PRO A 573 2.17 5.83 31.57
N ARG A 574 1.63 7.01 31.22
CA ARG A 574 1.43 8.12 32.14
C ARG A 574 0.20 8.95 31.82
N PHE A 575 -0.30 9.68 32.82
CA PHE A 575 -1.38 10.64 32.62
C PHE A 575 -0.86 11.98 32.06
N PRO A 576 -1.70 12.76 31.34
CA PRO A 576 -3.11 12.50 31.02
C PRO A 576 -3.28 11.40 29.97
N ALA A 577 -4.24 10.50 30.20
CA ALA A 577 -4.63 9.49 29.22
C ALA A 577 -5.66 10.10 28.25
N VAL A 578 -5.46 9.90 26.95
CA VAL A 578 -6.31 10.46 25.90
C VAL A 578 -6.89 9.33 25.06
N LEU A 579 -8.20 9.39 24.80
CA LEU A 579 -8.85 8.44 23.90
C LEU A 579 -8.43 8.72 22.45
N ALA A 580 -7.94 7.69 21.76
CA ALA A 580 -7.69 7.73 20.33
C ALA A 580 -8.96 7.39 19.54
N GLY A 581 -9.10 7.98 18.36
CA GLY A 581 -10.14 7.66 17.38
C GLY A 581 -11.29 8.65 17.37
N ASP A 582 -12.50 8.22 17.01
CA ASP A 582 -13.67 9.13 16.96
C ASP A 582 -13.90 9.94 18.25
N PRO A 583 -13.77 9.37 19.48
CA PRO A 583 -14.03 10.11 20.73
C PRO A 583 -12.86 10.96 21.25
N VAL A 584 -11.81 11.19 20.44
CA VAL A 584 -10.66 12.01 20.85
C VAL A 584 -11.07 13.42 21.27
N ASP A 585 -10.49 13.90 22.38
CA ASP A 585 -10.67 15.27 22.85
C ASP A 585 -9.73 16.21 22.06
N HIS A 586 -10.34 17.22 21.42
CA HIS A 586 -9.67 18.16 20.53
C HIS A 586 -8.74 19.16 21.25
N ASN A 587 -8.73 19.17 22.59
CA ASN A 587 -7.83 20.02 23.38
C ASN A 587 -6.40 19.46 23.46
N TYR A 588 -6.21 18.16 23.24
CA TYR A 588 -4.91 17.50 23.34
C TYR A 588 -4.13 17.57 22.04
N LYS A 589 -2.81 17.69 22.17
CA LYS A 589 -1.87 17.85 21.05
C LYS A 589 -0.59 17.06 21.28
N GLY A 590 0.09 16.72 20.20
CA GLY A 590 1.43 16.11 20.21
C GLY A 590 1.43 14.59 20.00
N PHE A 591 2.48 13.95 20.49
CA PHE A 591 2.79 12.55 20.20
C PHE A 591 2.28 11.62 21.31
N TYR A 592 1.44 10.65 20.94
CA TYR A 592 0.82 9.70 21.86
C TYR A 592 1.11 8.24 21.46
N LEU A 593 1.36 7.40 22.45
CA LEU A 593 1.52 5.96 22.28
C LEU A 593 0.24 5.26 22.73
N VAL A 594 -0.23 4.30 21.95
CA VAL A 594 -1.43 3.49 22.25
C VAL A 594 -1.04 2.02 22.19
N LYS A 595 -1.54 1.19 23.11
CA LYS A 595 -1.38 -0.28 23.06
C LYS A 595 -2.70 -0.97 22.73
N THR A 596 -2.65 -2.00 21.90
CA THR A 596 -3.83 -2.78 21.50
C THR A 596 -3.57 -4.28 21.59
N LYS A 597 -4.63 -5.08 21.53
CA LYS A 597 -4.56 -6.54 21.40
C LYS A 597 -4.27 -6.97 19.95
N SER A 598 -3.96 -8.26 19.76
CA SER A 598 -3.75 -8.89 18.46
C SER A 598 -5.04 -9.24 17.71
N GLU A 599 -6.15 -9.40 18.43
CA GLU A 599 -7.43 -9.83 17.87
C GLU A 599 -8.56 -8.89 18.30
N THR A 600 -9.65 -8.91 17.54
CA THR A 600 -10.82 -8.07 17.82
C THR A 600 -11.61 -8.63 19.00
N PRO A 601 -12.12 -7.79 19.93
CA PRO A 601 -11.93 -6.34 20.03
C PRO A 601 -10.49 -5.97 20.42
N PHE A 602 -9.87 -5.08 19.64
CA PHE A 602 -8.47 -4.65 19.78
C PHE A 602 -8.26 -3.71 20.97
N ALA A 603 -9.29 -2.98 21.37
CA ALA A 603 -9.20 -2.05 22.48
C ALA A 603 -8.81 -2.79 23.77
N SER A 604 -7.84 -2.22 24.48
CA SER A 604 -7.31 -2.78 25.73
C SER A 604 -7.86 -2.09 26.98
N GLY A 605 -8.58 -0.97 26.83
CA GLY A 605 -9.00 -0.14 27.95
C GLY A 605 -7.85 0.73 28.50
N LEU A 606 -8.07 1.30 29.68
CA LEU A 606 -7.09 2.17 30.34
C LEU A 606 -5.88 1.36 30.80
N PHE A 607 -4.67 1.87 30.53
CA PHE A 607 -3.43 1.24 30.96
C PHE A 607 -3.24 1.37 32.49
N THR A 608 -2.56 0.38 33.09
CA THR A 608 -2.16 0.43 34.50
C THR A 608 -0.84 1.19 34.63
N VAL A 609 -0.78 2.15 35.55
CA VAL A 609 0.45 2.83 35.95
C VAL A 609 0.93 2.16 37.24
N ASN A 610 2.15 1.62 37.25
CA ASN A 610 2.73 1.10 38.49
C ASN A 610 2.93 2.25 39.47
N SER A 611 2.50 2.05 40.71
CA SER A 611 2.49 3.06 41.79
C SER A 611 3.87 3.56 42.22
N ASP A 612 4.95 2.99 41.69
CA ASP A 612 6.33 3.25 42.13
C ASP A 612 7.02 4.36 41.31
N GLU A 613 6.37 4.92 40.29
CA GLU A 613 6.88 6.05 39.47
C GLU A 613 6.10 7.36 39.72
N LYS A 614 5.61 7.56 40.96
CA LYS A 614 5.30 8.92 41.45
C LYS A 614 6.54 9.48 42.13
N LEU A 615 7.42 10.12 41.36
CA LEU A 615 8.36 11.10 41.89
C LEU A 615 8.40 12.35 41.01
#